data_AF-A0A3M6YQD0-F1
#
_entry.id   AF-A0A3M6YQD0-F1
#
_cell.length_a   1.000
_cell.length_b   1.000
_cell.length_c   1.000
_cell.angle_alpha   90.00
_cell.angle_beta   90.00
_cell.angle_gamma   90.00
#
_symmetry.space_group_name_H-M   'P 1'
#
loop_
_entity.id
_entity.type
_entity.pdbx_description
1 polymer ?
#
loop_
_entity_poly.entity_id
_entity_poly.type
_entity_poly.pdbx_seq_one_letter_code
_entity_poly.pdbx_strand_id
1 'polypeptide(L)'
;MPGFVRVHKKRRVVASLVRRHNQIARMSDLLPDEFQTEWVNRPFILTDPVKQWPVFKTWSTEELLAQYADVAFRAESVDWPLKTYIEYMNNNTDESPLYLFDRSFVEKMNLKVSTEPKDDAGYWPPTCFGSDLFSVLGAQRPDHRWLIVGPERSGSTFHKDPNATSAWNAVLKGSKYWIMFPSSANLPPPPGVYVSDDQSEVTSPLSIAEWLLGFHAEARRTAGCIEGICGEGEVLYVPSGWYHLVLNLEPAIAITQNFIPRKRVGAVLHFLRDQKQSISGFSDAIQDPYTLFVERLRDYDEQLLEEGLQELERLSKGARGKWEQLTKGSAEDDDAGEGGFSFGFGGDDDDAEVP
;
A
#
# COMPACT_ATOMS: atom_id res chain seq x y z
N MET A 1 -11.23 24.13 -25.24
CA MET A 1 -12.38 23.68 -24.42
C MET A 1 -13.15 22.41 -24.91
N PRO A 2 -12.59 21.44 -25.66
CA PRO A 2 -13.25 20.12 -25.84
C PRO A 2 -12.88 19.05 -24.80
N GLY A 3 -11.71 19.16 -24.14
CA GLY A 3 -11.17 18.14 -23.23
C GLY A 3 -11.96 17.97 -21.93
N PHE A 4 -12.45 19.07 -21.35
CA PHE A 4 -13.15 19.08 -20.07
C PHE A 4 -14.46 18.25 -20.08
N VAL A 5 -15.19 18.27 -21.21
CA VAL A 5 -16.46 17.55 -21.40
C VAL A 5 -16.22 16.04 -21.56
N ARG A 6 -15.09 15.62 -22.13
CA ARG A 6 -14.75 14.20 -22.36
C ARG A 6 -14.31 13.50 -21.07
N VAL A 7 -13.52 14.18 -20.24
CA VAL A 7 -13.10 13.70 -18.89
C VAL A 7 -14.30 13.56 -17.96
N HIS A 8 -15.21 14.55 -17.94
CA HIS A 8 -16.45 14.49 -17.14
C HIS A 8 -17.38 13.34 -17.57
N LYS A 9 -17.43 12.99 -18.87
CA LYS A 9 -18.21 11.84 -19.36
C LYS A 9 -17.57 10.50 -18.98
N LYS A 10 -16.25 10.32 -19.10
CA LYS A 10 -15.55 9.09 -18.63
C LYS A 10 -15.73 8.89 -17.11
N ARG A 11 -15.53 9.94 -16.31
CA ARG A 11 -15.75 9.90 -14.85
C ARG A 11 -17.18 9.52 -14.48
N ARG A 12 -18.20 10.00 -15.20
CA ARG A 12 -19.60 9.62 -14.95
C ARG A 12 -19.89 8.14 -15.26
N VAL A 13 -19.28 7.57 -16.30
CA VAL A 13 -19.46 6.15 -16.64
C VAL A 13 -18.79 5.27 -15.57
N VAL A 14 -17.56 5.57 -15.14
CA VAL A 14 -16.88 4.78 -14.09
C VAL A 14 -17.46 5.04 -12.70
N ALA A 15 -17.92 6.26 -12.37
CA ALA A 15 -18.63 6.51 -11.12
C ALA A 15 -19.99 5.77 -11.05
N SER A 16 -20.63 5.51 -12.19
CA SER A 16 -21.80 4.63 -12.25
C SER A 16 -21.46 3.14 -12.02
N LEU A 17 -20.17 2.79 -12.07
CA LEU A 17 -19.66 1.46 -11.78
C LEU A 17 -19.40 1.23 -10.30
N VAL A 18 -19.51 2.18 -9.37
CA VAL A 18 -19.29 1.93 -7.93
C VAL A 18 -20.62 1.63 -7.24
N ARG A 19 -20.70 0.53 -6.46
CA ARG A 19 -21.94 0.24 -5.71
C ARG A 19 -22.03 1.21 -4.54
N ARG A 20 -23.20 1.82 -4.33
CA ARG A 20 -23.41 2.78 -3.23
C ARG A 20 -22.96 2.27 -1.86
N HIS A 21 -23.13 0.97 -1.58
CA HIS A 21 -22.75 0.37 -0.29
C HIS A 21 -21.25 0.09 -0.15
N ASN A 22 -20.50 0.02 -1.25
CA ASN A 22 -19.04 -0.17 -1.23
C ASN A 22 -18.30 1.17 -1.30
N GLN A 23 -19.01 2.30 -1.40
CA GLN A 23 -18.36 3.57 -1.70
C GLN A 23 -17.41 4.00 -0.57
N ILE A 24 -16.14 4.25 -0.92
CA ILE A 24 -15.18 4.87 0.00
C ILE A 24 -15.72 6.22 0.47
N ALA A 25 -15.70 6.45 1.78
CA ALA A 25 -16.15 7.70 2.38
C ALA A 25 -15.38 8.89 1.80
N ARG A 26 -16.09 10.00 1.56
CA ARG A 26 -15.50 11.21 0.98
C ARG A 26 -15.88 12.42 1.82
N MET A 27 -14.90 13.26 2.12
CA MET A 27 -15.03 14.47 2.93
C MET A 27 -14.10 15.56 2.39
N SER A 28 -14.37 16.82 2.73
CA SER A 28 -13.55 17.94 2.24
C SER A 28 -12.17 17.92 2.87
N ASP A 29 -12.13 17.83 4.19
CA ASP A 29 -10.94 17.78 5.03
C ASP A 29 -11.30 17.05 6.35
N LEU A 30 -10.32 16.83 7.23
CA LEU A 30 -10.49 16.10 8.48
C LEU A 30 -9.61 16.71 9.59
N LEU A 31 -10.11 16.77 10.83
CA LEU A 31 -9.28 17.20 11.95
C LEU A 31 -8.37 16.07 12.45
N PRO A 32 -7.18 16.36 13.01
CA PRO A 32 -6.29 15.34 13.55
C PRO A 32 -6.94 14.42 14.59
N ASP A 33 -7.77 14.97 15.49
CA ASP A 33 -8.43 14.19 16.53
C ASP A 33 -9.49 13.25 15.96
N GLU A 34 -10.29 13.71 14.99
CA GLU A 34 -11.27 12.88 14.27
C GLU A 34 -10.56 11.74 13.51
N PHE A 35 -9.42 12.05 12.89
CA PHE A 35 -8.59 11.03 12.26
C PHE A 35 -8.16 9.95 13.25
N GLN A 36 -7.54 10.33 14.37
CA GLN A 36 -7.01 9.38 15.34
C GLN A 36 -8.10 8.55 16.04
N THR A 37 -9.31 9.08 16.20
CA THR A 37 -10.37 8.42 16.98
C THR A 37 -11.31 7.59 16.12
N GLU A 38 -11.68 8.05 14.92
CA GLU A 38 -12.73 7.43 14.11
C GLU A 38 -12.23 6.83 12.80
N TRP A 39 -11.21 7.45 12.19
CA TRP A 39 -10.84 7.17 10.80
C TRP A 39 -9.50 6.46 10.61
N VAL A 40 -8.65 6.36 11.64
CA VAL A 40 -7.30 5.75 11.53
C VAL A 40 -7.31 4.30 11.04
N ASN A 41 -8.43 3.58 11.17
CA ASN A 41 -8.58 2.20 10.68
C ASN A 41 -9.57 2.09 9.50
N ARG A 42 -10.01 3.20 8.92
CA ARG A 42 -11.04 3.25 7.87
C ARG A 42 -10.53 4.04 6.66
N PRO A 43 -10.60 3.50 5.43
CA PRO A 43 -10.21 4.25 4.25
C PRO A 43 -11.18 5.40 3.98
N PHE A 44 -10.65 6.52 3.51
CA PHE A 44 -11.44 7.69 3.11
C PHE A 44 -10.72 8.50 2.03
N ILE A 45 -11.43 9.42 1.39
CA ILE A 45 -10.91 10.37 0.42
C ILE A 45 -11.12 11.79 0.96
N LEU A 46 -10.06 12.60 1.01
CA LEU A 46 -10.16 14.05 1.23
C LEU A 46 -10.12 14.79 -0.11
N THR A 47 -10.95 15.82 -0.27
CA THR A 47 -11.05 16.52 -1.55
C THR A 47 -10.27 17.82 -1.62
N ASP A 48 -9.84 18.41 -0.49
CA ASP A 48 -9.31 19.78 -0.46
C ASP A 48 -7.82 19.95 -0.13
N PRO A 49 -7.17 19.12 0.72
CA PRO A 49 -5.79 19.39 1.17
C PRO A 49 -4.77 19.55 0.03
N VAL A 50 -4.84 18.68 -0.99
CA VAL A 50 -3.87 18.64 -2.10
C VAL A 50 -3.92 19.90 -2.95
N LYS A 51 -5.08 20.56 -3.04
CA LYS A 51 -5.28 21.75 -3.89
C LYS A 51 -4.42 22.94 -3.47
N GLN A 52 -3.92 22.93 -2.24
CA GLN A 52 -3.07 23.99 -1.70
C GLN A 52 -1.62 23.86 -2.15
N TRP A 53 -1.17 22.64 -2.50
CA TRP A 53 0.22 22.36 -2.82
C TRP A 53 0.70 23.10 -4.07
N PRO A 54 1.90 23.71 -4.04
CA PRO A 54 2.50 24.28 -5.24
C PRO A 54 2.64 23.28 -6.39
N VAL A 55 3.05 22.03 -6.13
CA VAL A 55 3.16 21.01 -7.21
C VAL A 55 1.82 20.64 -7.85
N PHE A 56 0.71 20.70 -7.10
CA PHE A 56 -0.62 20.46 -7.68
C PHE A 56 -0.98 21.51 -8.74
N LYS A 57 -0.56 22.76 -8.50
CA LYS A 57 -0.82 23.91 -9.37
C LYS A 57 0.10 23.94 -10.59
N THR A 58 1.31 23.38 -10.49
CA THR A 58 2.37 23.56 -11.50
C THR A 58 2.77 22.30 -12.24
N TRP A 59 2.49 21.10 -11.73
CA TRP A 59 2.90 19.87 -12.42
C TRP A 59 1.87 19.44 -13.46
N SER A 60 2.30 19.41 -14.72
CA SER A 60 1.80 18.54 -15.78
C SER A 60 2.93 17.68 -16.35
N THR A 61 2.59 16.75 -17.25
CA THR A 61 3.59 16.02 -18.03
C THR A 61 4.51 16.98 -18.80
N GLU A 62 3.95 18.03 -19.40
CA GLU A 62 4.70 19.04 -20.16
C GLU A 62 5.65 19.84 -19.26
N GLU A 63 5.19 20.32 -18.10
CA GLU A 63 6.06 21.05 -17.17
C GLU A 63 7.16 20.17 -16.57
N LEU A 64 6.86 18.90 -16.28
CA LEU A 64 7.85 17.96 -15.79
C LEU A 64 8.90 17.64 -16.86
N LEU A 65 8.50 17.47 -18.12
CA LEU A 65 9.44 17.28 -19.23
C LEU A 65 10.32 18.50 -19.43
N ALA A 66 9.76 19.71 -19.36
CA ALA A 66 10.53 20.93 -19.55
C ALA A 66 11.69 21.08 -18.55
N GLN A 67 11.53 20.54 -17.34
CA GLN A 67 12.51 20.68 -16.25
C GLN A 67 13.37 19.43 -16.04
N TYR A 68 12.82 18.24 -16.30
CA TYR A 68 13.40 16.96 -15.86
C TYR A 68 13.49 15.92 -16.98
N ALA A 69 13.40 16.32 -18.26
CA ALA A 69 13.44 15.41 -19.42
C ALA A 69 14.57 14.37 -19.37
N ASP A 70 15.78 14.78 -18.98
CA ASP A 70 16.98 13.94 -18.95
C ASP A 70 17.23 13.26 -17.59
N VAL A 71 16.42 13.56 -16.57
CA VAL A 71 16.55 12.94 -15.24
C VAL A 71 15.99 11.53 -15.31
N ALA A 72 16.77 10.57 -14.82
CA ALA A 72 16.37 9.16 -14.80
C ALA A 72 15.46 8.85 -13.61
N PHE A 73 14.28 8.31 -13.88
CA PHE A 73 13.32 7.83 -12.89
C PHE A 73 13.12 6.32 -13.02
N ARG A 74 12.85 5.68 -11.88
CA ARG A 74 12.54 4.27 -11.76
C ARG A 74 11.12 4.00 -12.28
N ALA A 75 11.01 3.19 -13.32
CA ALA A 75 9.77 2.60 -13.81
C ALA A 75 9.88 1.08 -13.68
N GLU A 76 9.21 0.54 -12.66
CA GLU A 76 9.30 -0.86 -12.24
C GLU A 76 10.75 -1.35 -12.09
N SER A 77 11.28 -2.09 -13.06
CA SER A 77 12.62 -2.68 -13.01
C SER A 77 13.70 -1.86 -13.71
N VAL A 78 13.35 -0.75 -14.39
CA VAL A 78 14.28 0.05 -15.21
C VAL A 78 14.38 1.50 -14.74
N ASP A 79 15.56 2.12 -14.89
CA ASP A 79 15.74 3.56 -14.72
C ASP A 79 15.83 4.22 -16.10
N TRP A 80 14.88 5.07 -16.45
CA TRP A 80 14.82 5.76 -17.75
C TRP A 80 14.77 7.28 -17.59
N PRO A 81 15.39 8.05 -18.51
CA PRO A 81 15.11 9.47 -18.63
C PRO A 81 13.61 9.72 -18.74
N LEU A 82 13.11 10.76 -18.05
CA LEU A 82 11.68 11.06 -18.05
C LEU A 82 11.11 11.19 -19.46
N LYS A 83 11.85 11.80 -20.39
CA LYS A 83 11.44 11.92 -21.80
C LYS A 83 11.17 10.58 -22.46
N THR A 84 12.00 9.58 -22.19
CA THR A 84 11.87 8.23 -22.73
C THR A 84 10.65 7.54 -22.14
N TYR A 85 10.45 7.65 -20.82
CA TYR A 85 9.28 7.08 -20.17
C TYR A 85 7.97 7.71 -20.66
N ILE A 86 7.91 9.04 -20.83
CA ILE A 86 6.71 9.72 -21.35
C ILE A 86 6.45 9.37 -22.81
N GLU A 87 7.49 9.22 -23.64
CA GLU A 87 7.33 8.73 -25.01
C GLU A 87 6.73 7.33 -25.04
N TYR A 88 7.22 6.41 -24.19
CA TYR A 88 6.61 5.10 -24.00
C TYR A 88 5.15 5.20 -23.53
N MET A 89 4.89 6.00 -22.50
CA MET A 89 3.56 6.18 -21.91
C MET A 89 2.53 6.65 -22.94
N ASN A 90 2.93 7.51 -23.88
CA ASN A 90 2.05 8.07 -24.89
C ASN A 90 1.82 7.14 -26.10
N ASN A 91 2.70 6.17 -26.34
CA ASN A 91 2.70 5.35 -27.56
C ASN A 91 2.49 3.84 -27.31
N ASN A 92 2.42 3.38 -26.04
CA ASN A 92 2.21 1.96 -25.72
C ASN A 92 0.75 1.51 -25.93
N THR A 93 0.57 0.21 -26.13
CA THR A 93 -0.74 -0.47 -26.15
C THR A 93 -0.78 -1.69 -25.24
N ASP A 94 0.13 -1.72 -24.25
CA ASP A 94 0.35 -2.88 -23.38
C ASP A 94 -0.89 -3.14 -22.51
N GLU A 95 -1.12 -4.41 -22.18
CA GLU A 95 -2.17 -4.82 -21.24
C GLU A 95 -1.87 -4.28 -19.84
N SER A 96 -0.63 -4.46 -19.38
CA SER A 96 -0.09 -3.94 -18.13
C SER A 96 1.12 -3.04 -18.43
N PRO A 97 0.89 -1.74 -18.71
CA PRO A 97 1.97 -0.83 -19.05
C PRO A 97 2.92 -0.59 -17.87
N LEU A 98 4.19 -0.32 -18.17
CA LEU A 98 5.20 0.06 -17.18
C LEU A 98 4.73 1.22 -16.33
N TYR A 99 5.05 1.16 -15.03
CA TYR A 99 4.64 2.14 -14.05
C TYR A 99 5.83 2.84 -13.38
N LEU A 100 5.98 4.15 -13.62
CA LEU A 100 6.97 4.98 -12.93
C LEU A 100 6.60 5.08 -11.45
N PHE A 101 7.51 4.60 -10.61
CA PHE A 101 7.35 4.49 -9.17
C PHE A 101 8.70 4.80 -8.49
N ASP A 102 9.03 6.08 -8.37
CA ASP A 102 10.36 6.52 -7.98
C ASP A 102 10.40 7.06 -6.54
N ARG A 103 11.19 6.38 -5.71
CA ARG A 103 11.36 6.70 -4.28
C ARG A 103 12.27 7.89 -3.99
N SER A 104 13.13 8.25 -4.93
CA SER A 104 14.18 9.27 -4.79
C SER A 104 13.84 10.54 -5.58
N PHE A 105 12.59 10.70 -6.02
CA PHE A 105 12.16 11.81 -6.86
C PHE A 105 12.45 13.17 -6.22
N VAL A 106 12.33 13.27 -4.89
CA VAL A 106 12.57 14.52 -4.17
C VAL A 106 14.02 14.96 -4.31
N GLU A 107 14.96 14.04 -4.09
CA GLU A 107 16.39 14.28 -4.23
C GLU A 107 16.75 14.55 -5.70
N LYS A 108 16.24 13.73 -6.63
CA LYS A 108 16.49 13.84 -8.07
C LYS A 108 15.97 15.16 -8.66
N MET A 109 14.86 15.67 -8.15
CA MET A 109 14.24 16.92 -8.61
C MET A 109 14.66 18.14 -7.78
N ASN A 110 15.49 17.94 -6.74
CA ASN A 110 15.81 18.95 -5.73
C ASN A 110 14.55 19.65 -5.17
N LEU A 111 13.50 18.85 -4.93
CA LEU A 111 12.20 19.35 -4.50
C LEU A 111 12.22 19.68 -3.01
N LYS A 112 11.83 20.89 -2.64
CA LYS A 112 11.64 21.24 -1.23
C LYS A 112 10.35 20.62 -0.72
N VAL A 113 10.42 19.81 0.34
CA VAL A 113 9.24 19.18 0.98
C VAL A 113 9.18 19.64 2.43
N SER A 114 7.97 19.92 2.92
CA SER A 114 7.76 20.30 4.32
C SER A 114 6.87 19.29 5.04
N THR A 115 6.96 19.26 6.37
CA THR A 115 6.05 18.54 7.25
C THR A 115 4.78 19.32 7.56
N GLU A 116 4.75 20.61 7.21
CA GLU A 116 3.65 21.54 7.47
C GLU A 116 3.38 22.42 6.24
N PRO A 117 2.21 23.07 6.14
CA PRO A 117 1.92 24.00 5.05
C PRO A 117 2.95 25.13 4.97
N LYS A 118 3.69 25.19 3.85
CA LYS A 118 4.66 26.25 3.55
C LYS A 118 4.66 26.56 2.06
N ASP A 119 4.52 27.84 1.70
CA ASP A 119 4.42 28.28 0.31
C ASP A 119 5.69 28.00 -0.51
N ASP A 120 6.85 27.90 0.15
CA ASP A 120 8.12 27.62 -0.49
C ASP A 120 8.44 26.11 -0.62
N ALA A 121 7.57 25.23 -0.13
CA ALA A 121 7.66 23.80 -0.31
C ALA A 121 6.77 23.34 -1.46
N GLY A 122 7.23 22.36 -2.24
CA GLY A 122 6.46 21.75 -3.31
C GLY A 122 5.18 21.08 -2.81
N TYR A 123 5.27 20.34 -1.70
CA TYR A 123 4.13 19.73 -1.03
C TYR A 123 4.43 19.43 0.45
N TRP A 124 3.39 19.02 1.18
CA TRP A 124 3.42 18.55 2.57
C TRP A 124 2.31 17.51 2.81
N PRO A 125 2.45 16.57 3.74
CA PRO A 125 1.38 15.61 4.07
C PRO A 125 0.08 16.33 4.51
N PRO A 126 -1.12 15.79 4.20
CA PRO A 126 -2.36 16.33 4.76
C PRO A 126 -2.30 16.41 6.29
N THR A 127 -2.65 17.57 6.83
CA THR A 127 -2.42 17.92 8.24
C THR A 127 -3.17 17.03 9.22
N CYS A 128 -4.30 16.45 8.81
CA CYS A 128 -5.10 15.51 9.60
C CYS A 128 -4.30 14.28 10.07
N PHE A 129 -3.25 13.89 9.34
CA PHE A 129 -2.46 12.70 9.67
C PHE A 129 -1.51 12.92 10.86
N GLY A 130 -1.23 14.17 11.20
CA GLY A 130 -0.27 14.54 12.24
C GLY A 130 1.16 14.14 11.86
N SER A 131 2.00 13.93 12.87
CA SER A 131 3.40 13.59 12.69
C SER A 131 3.58 12.12 12.28
N ASP A 132 4.43 11.89 11.27
CA ASP A 132 4.91 10.56 10.90
C ASP A 132 5.95 10.06 11.91
N LEU A 133 5.65 8.99 12.64
CA LEU A 133 6.56 8.50 13.68
C LEU A 133 7.80 7.79 13.15
N PHE A 134 7.85 7.37 11.88
CA PHE A 134 9.14 6.90 11.31
C PHE A 134 10.12 8.04 11.04
N SER A 135 9.72 9.30 11.17
CA SER A 135 10.64 10.44 11.07
C SER A 135 11.74 10.44 12.14
N VAL A 136 11.52 9.81 13.30
CA VAL A 136 12.51 9.71 14.39
C VAL A 136 13.77 8.92 13.98
N LEU A 137 13.67 8.11 12.92
CA LEU A 137 14.79 7.35 12.36
C LEU A 137 15.73 8.22 11.51
N GLY A 138 15.32 9.43 11.14
CA GLY A 138 16.11 10.32 10.30
C GLY A 138 16.48 9.66 8.97
N ALA A 139 17.77 9.69 8.61
CA ALA A 139 18.29 9.09 7.39
C ALA A 139 18.27 7.55 7.38
N GLN A 140 18.02 6.89 8.52
CA GLN A 140 17.95 5.43 8.64
C GLN A 140 16.53 4.89 8.48
N ARG A 141 15.56 5.76 8.19
CA ARG A 141 14.17 5.37 7.93
C ARG A 141 14.07 4.53 6.65
N PRO A 142 13.03 3.69 6.52
CA PRO A 142 12.79 3.01 5.26
C PRO A 142 12.32 3.99 4.18
N ASP A 143 12.41 3.56 2.92
CA ASP A 143 11.74 4.22 1.79
C ASP A 143 10.26 4.48 2.14
N HIS A 144 9.79 5.71 1.89
CA HIS A 144 8.51 6.18 2.46
C HIS A 144 7.72 7.11 1.56
N ARG A 145 8.25 7.50 0.41
CA ARG A 145 7.61 8.44 -0.51
C ARG A 145 7.92 8.05 -1.93
N TRP A 146 6.94 8.16 -2.81
CA TRP A 146 7.13 7.83 -4.22
C TRP A 146 6.40 8.83 -5.13
N LEU A 147 7.07 9.21 -6.20
CA LEU A 147 6.43 9.81 -7.37
C LEU A 147 5.87 8.67 -8.21
N ILE A 148 4.61 8.81 -8.59
CA ILE A 148 3.90 7.84 -9.40
C ILE A 148 3.43 8.51 -10.68
N VAL A 149 3.86 7.99 -11.83
CA VAL A 149 3.37 8.44 -13.14
C VAL A 149 3.04 7.23 -13.98
N GLY A 150 1.87 7.19 -14.62
CA GLY A 150 1.50 6.04 -15.45
C GLY A 150 0.35 6.29 -16.41
N PRO A 151 0.26 5.54 -17.53
CA PRO A 151 -0.84 5.62 -18.47
C PRO A 151 -2.13 4.97 -17.92
N GLU A 152 -3.23 5.10 -18.66
CA GLU A 152 -4.42 4.26 -18.46
C GLU A 152 -4.02 2.78 -18.48
N ARG A 153 -4.66 1.96 -17.62
CA ARG A 153 -4.41 0.51 -17.41
C ARG A 153 -3.26 0.13 -16.48
N SER A 154 -2.28 1.02 -16.23
CA SER A 154 -1.24 0.72 -15.24
C SER A 154 -1.74 0.90 -13.80
N GLY A 155 -1.00 0.39 -12.82
CA GLY A 155 -1.40 0.45 -11.42
C GLY A 155 -0.64 -0.54 -10.56
N SER A 156 -1.25 -0.94 -9.45
CA SER A 156 -0.69 -1.95 -8.54
C SER A 156 -1.74 -3.02 -8.27
N THR A 157 -1.33 -4.29 -8.33
CA THR A 157 -2.12 -5.46 -7.92
C THR A 157 -2.39 -5.43 -6.41
N PHE A 158 -3.15 -6.40 -5.88
CA PHE A 158 -3.42 -6.45 -4.44
C PHE A 158 -2.14 -6.59 -3.62
N HIS A 159 -1.97 -5.66 -2.67
CA HIS A 159 -0.89 -5.71 -1.70
C HIS A 159 -1.34 -5.06 -0.38
N LYS A 160 -0.53 -5.25 0.66
CA LYS A 160 -0.57 -4.50 1.91
C LYS A 160 0.70 -3.66 1.97
N ASP A 161 0.61 -2.46 2.52
CA ASP A 161 1.81 -1.65 2.74
C ASP A 161 2.78 -2.35 3.70
N PRO A 162 4.10 -2.29 3.44
CA PRO A 162 5.10 -2.96 4.26
C PRO A 162 5.21 -2.34 5.65
N ASN A 163 5.89 -3.04 6.56
CA ASN A 163 6.20 -2.55 7.91
C ASN A 163 4.96 -2.18 8.75
N ALA A 164 3.77 -2.65 8.36
CA ALA A 164 2.48 -2.26 8.90
C ALA A 164 2.23 -0.73 8.93
N THR A 165 2.83 0.03 8.02
CA THR A 165 2.56 1.47 7.88
C THR A 165 1.15 1.72 7.34
N SER A 166 0.60 2.91 7.61
CA SER A 166 -0.50 3.45 6.81
C SER A 166 0.09 4.24 5.62
N ALA A 167 -0.73 4.56 4.63
CA ALA A 167 -0.32 5.41 3.52
C ALA A 167 -1.38 6.45 3.15
N TRP A 168 -0.96 7.47 2.41
CA TRP A 168 -1.86 8.35 1.67
C TRP A 168 -1.38 8.47 0.23
N ASN A 169 -2.32 8.60 -0.72
CA ASN A 169 -2.04 8.74 -2.14
C ASN A 169 -2.79 9.96 -2.71
N ALA A 170 -2.04 11.01 -3.05
CA ALA A 170 -2.55 12.26 -3.59
C ALA A 170 -2.47 12.27 -5.12
N VAL A 171 -3.62 12.38 -5.79
CA VAL A 171 -3.70 12.40 -7.25
C VAL A 171 -3.56 13.85 -7.73
N LEU A 172 -2.42 14.17 -8.36
CA LEU A 172 -2.13 15.50 -8.87
C LEU A 172 -2.71 15.73 -10.27
N LYS A 173 -2.75 14.67 -11.09
CA LYS A 173 -3.40 14.64 -12.41
C LYS A 173 -4.07 13.30 -12.64
N GLY A 174 -5.19 13.30 -13.37
CA GLY A 174 -5.91 12.10 -13.78
C GLY A 174 -6.86 11.53 -12.73
N SER A 175 -7.04 10.20 -12.72
CA SER A 175 -7.87 9.50 -11.74
C SER A 175 -7.48 8.03 -11.57
N LYS A 176 -7.66 7.53 -10.35
CA LYS A 176 -7.34 6.16 -9.95
C LYS A 176 -8.58 5.48 -9.39
N TYR A 177 -8.89 4.28 -9.89
CA TYR A 177 -9.84 3.37 -9.25
C TYR A 177 -9.14 2.58 -8.15
N TRP A 178 -9.84 2.43 -7.03
CA TRP A 178 -9.39 1.71 -5.84
C TRP A 178 -10.43 0.68 -5.47
N ILE A 179 -9.97 -0.49 -5.07
CA ILE A 179 -10.77 -1.51 -4.39
C ILE A 179 -9.95 -2.08 -3.23
N MET A 180 -10.56 -2.16 -2.06
CA MET A 180 -9.86 -2.39 -0.80
C MET A 180 -10.63 -3.34 0.11
N PHE A 181 -9.88 -4.12 0.89
CA PHE A 181 -10.40 -5.06 1.87
C PHE A 181 -9.66 -4.94 3.19
N PRO A 182 -10.36 -4.95 4.33
CA PRO A 182 -9.69 -5.02 5.62
C PRO A 182 -9.05 -6.40 5.79
N SER A 183 -7.80 -6.45 6.25
CA SER A 183 -7.19 -7.71 6.65
C SER A 183 -7.51 -7.98 8.12
N SER A 184 -8.10 -9.13 8.41
CA SER A 184 -8.24 -9.61 9.79
C SER A 184 -8.23 -11.13 9.83
N ALA A 185 -7.96 -11.70 11.00
CA ALA A 185 -7.94 -13.15 11.22
C ALA A 185 -9.28 -13.85 10.90
N ASN A 186 -10.37 -13.09 10.79
CA ASN A 186 -11.74 -13.57 10.58
C ASN A 186 -12.30 -13.19 9.21
N LEU A 187 -11.50 -12.54 8.36
CA LEU A 187 -11.89 -12.17 7.01
C LEU A 187 -10.97 -12.84 6.02
N PRO A 188 -11.51 -13.45 4.95
CA PRO A 188 -10.69 -14.00 3.91
C PRO A 188 -9.91 -12.88 3.20
N PRO A 189 -8.77 -13.21 2.57
CA PRO A 189 -8.11 -12.31 1.63
C PRO A 189 -9.06 -11.93 0.46
N PRO A 190 -8.73 -10.90 -0.33
CA PRO A 190 -9.51 -10.54 -1.53
C PRO A 190 -9.69 -11.76 -2.46
N PRO A 191 -10.84 -11.91 -3.15
CA PRO A 191 -11.02 -13.00 -4.09
C PRO A 191 -9.89 -13.07 -5.13
N GLY A 192 -9.39 -14.29 -5.38
CA GLY A 192 -8.23 -14.54 -6.24
C GLY A 192 -6.87 -14.36 -5.55
N VAL A 193 -6.81 -13.80 -4.34
CA VAL A 193 -5.59 -13.71 -3.54
C VAL A 193 -5.60 -14.84 -2.51
N TYR A 194 -4.56 -15.66 -2.52
CA TYR A 194 -4.34 -16.76 -1.59
C TYR A 194 -3.06 -16.48 -0.81
N VAL A 195 -3.10 -16.71 0.49
CA VAL A 195 -1.98 -16.43 1.40
C VAL A 195 -1.74 -17.67 2.24
N SER A 196 -0.48 -18.10 2.36
CA SER A 196 -0.10 -19.19 3.25
C SER A 196 -0.40 -18.86 4.72
N ASP A 197 -0.51 -19.88 5.58
CA ASP A 197 -0.84 -19.69 7.00
C ASP A 197 0.17 -18.81 7.75
N ASP A 198 1.44 -18.89 7.36
CA ASP A 198 2.55 -18.08 7.89
C ASP A 198 2.71 -16.72 7.18
N GLN A 199 1.87 -16.44 6.18
CA GLN A 199 1.90 -15.25 5.33
C GLN A 199 3.21 -15.03 4.55
N SER A 200 4.03 -16.07 4.38
CA SER A 200 5.27 -15.99 3.61
C SER A 200 5.04 -16.08 2.09
N GLU A 201 3.96 -16.74 1.66
CA GLU A 201 3.62 -16.91 0.25
C GLU A 201 2.27 -16.28 -0.06
N VAL A 202 2.24 -15.52 -1.17
CA VAL A 202 1.02 -14.91 -1.70
C VAL A 202 0.89 -15.29 -3.16
N THR A 203 -0.21 -15.96 -3.52
CA THR A 203 -0.58 -16.26 -4.90
C THR A 203 -1.72 -15.34 -5.32
N SER A 204 -1.57 -14.63 -6.43
CA SER A 204 -2.58 -13.74 -7.00
C SER A 204 -2.53 -13.74 -8.53
N PRO A 205 -3.55 -13.24 -9.24
CA PRO A 205 -3.46 -13.01 -10.68
C PRO A 205 -2.23 -12.20 -11.06
N LEU A 206 -1.69 -12.47 -12.25
CA LEU A 206 -0.45 -11.87 -12.75
C LEU A 206 -0.64 -10.39 -13.10
N SER A 207 -1.84 -10.02 -13.54
CA SER A 207 -2.16 -8.65 -13.93
C SER A 207 -3.45 -8.13 -13.30
N ILE A 208 -3.57 -6.80 -13.26
CA ILE A 208 -4.80 -6.13 -12.83
C ILE A 208 -5.96 -6.49 -13.76
N ALA A 209 -5.70 -6.62 -15.07
CA ALA A 209 -6.74 -6.95 -16.05
C ALA A 209 -7.27 -8.38 -15.84
N GLU A 210 -6.39 -9.36 -15.63
CA GLU A 210 -6.77 -10.73 -15.27
C GLU A 210 -7.64 -10.74 -14.02
N TRP A 211 -7.21 -10.03 -12.97
CA TRP A 211 -7.99 -9.95 -11.72
C TRP A 211 -9.37 -9.30 -11.94
N LEU A 212 -9.42 -8.21 -12.72
CA LEU A 212 -10.68 -7.52 -13.00
C LEU A 212 -11.67 -8.38 -13.77
N LEU A 213 -11.19 -9.20 -14.71
CA LEU A 213 -12.04 -10.10 -15.50
C LEU A 213 -12.50 -11.32 -14.68
N GLY A 214 -11.62 -11.91 -13.86
CA GLY A 214 -11.92 -13.13 -13.12
C GLY A 214 -12.69 -12.91 -11.81
N PHE A 215 -12.33 -11.88 -11.04
CA PHE A 215 -12.69 -11.79 -9.62
C PHE A 215 -13.45 -10.52 -9.24
N HIS A 216 -13.44 -9.46 -10.05
CA HIS A 216 -14.04 -8.15 -9.69
C HIS A 216 -15.50 -8.24 -9.25
N ALA A 217 -16.31 -9.01 -9.99
CA ALA A 217 -17.73 -9.13 -9.69
C ALA A 217 -17.97 -9.79 -8.33
N GLU A 218 -17.17 -10.80 -7.97
CA GLU A 218 -17.20 -11.49 -6.69
C GLU A 218 -16.64 -10.62 -5.56
N ALA A 219 -15.51 -9.97 -5.78
CA ALA A 219 -14.90 -9.02 -4.87
C ALA A 219 -15.92 -7.97 -4.39
N ARG A 220 -16.69 -7.41 -5.31
CA ARG A 220 -17.71 -6.39 -5.01
C ARG A 220 -18.95 -6.91 -4.27
N ARG A 221 -19.10 -8.23 -4.12
CA ARG A 221 -20.13 -8.89 -3.29
C ARG A 221 -19.56 -9.36 -1.95
N THR A 222 -18.25 -9.35 -1.78
CA THR A 222 -17.57 -9.85 -0.59
C THR A 222 -17.68 -8.84 0.54
N ALA A 223 -17.97 -9.32 1.75
CA ALA A 223 -18.12 -8.47 2.93
C ALA A 223 -16.81 -7.70 3.21
N GLY A 224 -16.95 -6.43 3.58
CA GLY A 224 -15.80 -5.54 3.82
C GLY A 224 -15.18 -4.94 2.56
N CYS A 225 -15.62 -5.31 1.36
CA CYS A 225 -15.23 -4.63 0.12
C CYS A 225 -15.61 -3.16 0.19
N ILE A 226 -14.64 -2.29 -0.07
CA ILE A 226 -14.92 -0.90 -0.43
C ILE A 226 -14.21 -0.56 -1.72
N GLU A 227 -14.78 0.35 -2.50
CA GLU A 227 -14.26 0.78 -3.79
C GLU A 227 -14.56 2.25 -4.03
N GLY A 228 -13.73 2.91 -4.83
CA GLY A 228 -13.89 4.32 -5.12
C GLY A 228 -12.98 4.80 -6.24
N ILE A 229 -13.25 6.02 -6.71
CA ILE A 229 -12.37 6.72 -7.64
C ILE A 229 -11.81 7.91 -6.90
N CYS A 230 -10.48 7.96 -6.78
CA CYS A 230 -9.74 9.12 -6.33
C CYS A 230 -9.32 9.94 -7.55
N GLY A 231 -9.87 11.14 -7.68
CA GLY A 231 -9.64 12.03 -8.82
C GLY A 231 -8.58 13.08 -8.55
N GLU A 232 -8.17 13.78 -9.61
CA GLU A 232 -7.32 14.98 -9.53
C GLU A 232 -7.74 15.94 -8.40
N GLY A 233 -6.77 16.28 -7.55
CA GLY A 233 -6.91 17.14 -6.38
C GLY A 233 -7.41 16.43 -5.13
N GLU A 234 -7.71 15.13 -5.20
CA GLU A 234 -8.11 14.32 -4.06
C GLU A 234 -6.93 13.51 -3.49
N VAL A 235 -7.03 13.12 -2.22
CA VAL A 235 -6.09 12.21 -1.55
C VAL A 235 -6.84 11.07 -0.89
N LEU A 236 -6.41 9.83 -1.17
CA LEU A 236 -6.95 8.63 -0.55
C LEU A 236 -6.08 8.20 0.62
N TYR A 237 -6.70 7.86 1.75
CA TYR A 237 -6.05 7.26 2.91
C TYR A 237 -6.15 5.73 2.88
N VAL A 238 -5.01 5.06 3.04
CA VAL A 238 -4.88 3.61 3.18
C VAL A 238 -4.53 3.28 4.63
N PRO A 239 -5.42 2.66 5.40
CA PRO A 239 -5.10 2.23 6.75
C PRO A 239 -4.16 1.03 6.74
N SER A 240 -3.29 0.99 7.74
CA SER A 240 -2.37 -0.12 8.01
C SER A 240 -3.06 -1.49 7.94
N GLY A 241 -2.47 -2.38 7.14
CA GLY A 241 -2.93 -3.76 6.97
C GLY A 241 -4.08 -3.97 5.97
N TRP A 242 -4.57 -2.93 5.29
CA TRP A 242 -5.60 -3.12 4.26
C TRP A 242 -5.01 -3.64 2.96
N TYR A 243 -5.64 -4.68 2.40
CA TYR A 243 -5.41 -5.07 1.02
C TYR A 243 -5.98 -4.02 0.09
N HIS A 244 -5.22 -3.62 -0.92
CA HIS A 244 -5.69 -2.65 -1.90
C HIS A 244 -5.11 -2.90 -3.29
N LEU A 245 -5.95 -2.70 -4.30
CA LEU A 245 -5.61 -2.70 -5.72
C LEU A 245 -5.94 -1.34 -6.30
N VAL A 246 -5.05 -0.86 -7.19
CA VAL A 246 -5.14 0.48 -7.79
C VAL A 246 -5.03 0.37 -9.29
N LEU A 247 -5.92 1.04 -10.03
CA LEU A 247 -5.92 1.11 -11.49
C LEU A 247 -5.98 2.57 -11.96
N ASN A 248 -5.05 3.00 -12.80
CA ASN A 248 -5.13 4.28 -13.50
C ASN A 248 -6.22 4.22 -14.59
N LEU A 249 -7.21 5.10 -14.48
CA LEU A 249 -8.32 5.20 -15.45
C LEU A 249 -8.00 6.11 -16.64
N GLU A 250 -6.94 6.89 -16.49
CA GLU A 250 -6.39 7.84 -17.46
C GLU A 250 -4.92 8.10 -17.05
N PRO A 251 -4.09 8.71 -17.92
CA PRO A 251 -2.74 9.12 -17.55
C PRO A 251 -2.76 9.93 -16.25
N ALA A 252 -1.97 9.48 -15.27
CA ALA A 252 -2.04 9.99 -13.91
C ALA A 252 -0.65 10.36 -13.38
N ILE A 253 -0.61 11.44 -12.59
CA ILE A 253 0.53 11.85 -11.77
C ILE A 253 0.04 11.85 -10.33
N ALA A 254 0.75 11.18 -9.43
CA ALA A 254 0.42 11.12 -8.01
C ALA A 254 1.67 11.12 -7.14
N ILE A 255 1.50 11.55 -5.90
CA ILE A 255 2.50 11.38 -4.84
C ILE A 255 1.87 10.49 -3.78
N THR A 256 2.60 9.49 -3.31
CA THR A 256 2.17 8.64 -2.20
C THR A 256 3.22 8.64 -1.11
N GLN A 257 2.80 8.56 0.15
CA GLN A 257 3.71 8.36 1.27
C GLN A 257 3.17 7.38 2.30
N ASN A 258 4.09 6.61 2.86
CA ASN A 258 3.85 5.75 3.99
C ASN A 258 4.24 6.49 5.27
N PHE A 259 3.44 6.31 6.31
CA PHE A 259 3.65 6.96 7.61
C PHE A 259 3.08 6.11 8.74
N ILE A 260 3.50 6.44 9.96
CA ILE A 260 2.98 5.81 11.18
C ILE A 260 2.16 6.82 11.98
N PRO A 261 0.81 6.69 11.99
CA PRO A 261 -0.01 7.45 12.92
C PRO A 261 0.16 6.93 14.35
N ARG A 262 -0.02 7.80 15.36
CA ARG A 262 0.20 7.47 16.79
C ARG A 262 -0.51 6.19 17.24
N LYS A 263 -1.76 5.98 16.82
CA LYS A 263 -2.53 4.77 17.17
C LYS A 263 -2.03 3.46 16.54
N ARG A 264 -1.05 3.51 15.64
CA ARG A 264 -0.54 2.33 14.91
C ARG A 264 0.88 1.92 15.29
N VAL A 265 1.50 2.59 16.28
CA VAL A 265 2.84 2.24 16.78
C VAL A 265 2.94 0.78 17.18
N GLY A 266 2.00 0.26 17.97
CA GLY A 266 2.05 -1.13 18.42
C GLY A 266 1.99 -2.15 17.28
N ALA A 267 1.23 -1.86 16.22
CA ALA A 267 1.17 -2.72 15.03
C ALA A 267 2.50 -2.74 14.26
N VAL A 268 3.18 -1.60 14.16
CA VAL A 268 4.51 -1.49 13.53
C VAL A 268 5.55 -2.20 14.37
N LEU A 269 5.58 -1.98 15.69
CA LEU A 269 6.49 -2.67 16.60
C LEU A 269 6.31 -4.19 16.48
N HIS A 270 5.06 -4.67 16.48
CA HIS A 270 4.74 -6.08 16.30
C HIS A 270 5.27 -6.60 14.97
N PHE A 271 5.05 -5.87 13.87
CA PHE A 271 5.54 -6.26 12.54
C PHE A 271 7.07 -6.34 12.50
N LEU A 272 7.77 -5.30 12.97
CA LEU A 272 9.24 -5.26 12.96
C LEU A 272 9.86 -6.35 13.85
N ARG A 273 9.18 -6.76 14.94
CA ARG A 273 9.66 -7.81 15.84
C ARG A 273 9.37 -9.22 15.32
N ASP A 274 8.12 -9.46 14.90
CA ASP A 274 7.56 -10.80 14.71
C ASP A 274 7.42 -11.20 13.23
N GLN A 275 7.59 -10.26 12.28
CA GLN A 275 7.51 -10.49 10.83
C GLN A 275 8.77 -10.01 10.09
N LYS A 276 9.94 -10.36 10.64
CA LYS A 276 11.25 -9.84 10.18
C LYS A 276 11.54 -10.07 8.70
N GLN A 277 11.10 -11.21 8.17
CA GLN A 277 11.25 -11.59 6.76
C GLN A 277 10.47 -10.70 5.78
N SER A 278 9.44 -10.01 6.27
CA SER A 278 8.55 -9.17 5.46
C SER A 278 8.87 -7.67 5.59
N ILE A 279 9.94 -7.32 6.31
CA ILE A 279 10.42 -5.93 6.43
C ILE A 279 11.00 -5.49 5.09
N SER A 280 10.66 -4.29 4.65
CA SER A 280 11.19 -3.74 3.40
C SER A 280 11.52 -2.25 3.48
N GLY A 281 12.29 -1.77 2.52
CA GLY A 281 12.64 -0.35 2.33
C GLY A 281 13.76 0.17 3.24
N PHE A 282 14.19 -0.60 4.25
CA PHE A 282 15.40 -0.27 5.01
C PHE A 282 16.67 -0.55 4.19
N SER A 283 17.72 0.21 4.46
CA SER A 283 19.06 -0.09 3.96
C SER A 283 19.57 -1.42 4.55
N ASP A 284 20.30 -2.20 3.76
CA ASP A 284 20.95 -3.45 4.20
C ASP A 284 21.89 -3.25 5.40
N ALA A 285 22.36 -2.03 5.65
CA ALA A 285 23.14 -1.69 6.84
C ALA A 285 22.33 -1.79 8.15
N ILE A 286 20.99 -1.76 8.09
CA ILE A 286 20.11 -1.81 9.25
C ILE A 286 19.71 -3.26 9.51
N GLN A 287 20.45 -3.91 10.41
CA GLN A 287 20.26 -5.32 10.75
C GLN A 287 19.09 -5.56 11.71
N ASP A 288 18.80 -4.60 12.59
CA ASP A 288 17.70 -4.68 13.55
C ASP A 288 16.83 -3.41 13.54
N PRO A 289 15.91 -3.29 12.57
CA PRO A 289 14.97 -2.18 12.50
C PRO A 289 14.08 -2.03 13.75
N TYR A 290 13.77 -3.14 14.43
CA TYR A 290 12.93 -3.12 15.63
C TYR A 290 13.65 -2.39 16.78
N THR A 291 14.86 -2.85 17.13
CA THR A 291 15.63 -2.24 18.22
C THR A 291 15.95 -0.78 17.92
N LEU A 292 16.34 -0.47 16.68
CA LEU A 292 16.59 0.90 16.24
C LEU A 292 15.35 1.79 16.44
N PHE A 293 14.15 1.32 16.04
CA PHE A 293 12.94 2.11 16.19
C PHE A 293 12.53 2.29 17.65
N VAL A 294 12.68 1.25 18.48
CA VAL A 294 12.41 1.32 19.93
C VAL A 294 13.31 2.36 20.61
N GLU A 295 14.61 2.38 20.31
CA GLU A 295 15.56 3.34 20.88
C GLU A 295 15.19 4.78 20.50
N ARG A 296 14.98 5.04 19.20
CA ARG A 296 14.67 6.39 18.72
C ARG A 296 13.29 6.87 19.15
N LEU A 297 12.33 5.98 19.26
CA LEU A 297 11.00 6.33 19.77
C LEU A 297 11.04 6.63 21.27
N ARG A 298 11.86 5.91 22.05
CA ARG A 298 12.06 6.21 23.47
C ARG A 298 12.59 7.62 23.70
N ASP A 299 13.62 8.00 22.94
CA ASP A 299 14.23 9.34 23.03
C ASP A 299 13.24 10.45 22.62
N TYR A 300 12.32 10.14 21.71
CA TYR A 300 11.30 11.07 21.22
C TYR A 300 10.10 11.19 22.16
N ASP A 301 9.54 10.07 22.61
CA ASP A 301 8.31 9.98 23.39
C ASP A 301 8.21 8.61 24.11
N GLU A 302 8.74 8.56 25.33
CA GLU A 302 8.78 7.33 26.15
C GLU A 302 7.37 6.79 26.46
N GLN A 303 6.40 7.66 26.74
CA GLN A 303 5.03 7.24 27.03
C GLN A 303 4.39 6.57 25.82
N LEU A 304 4.55 7.14 24.62
CA LEU A 304 4.02 6.54 23.40
C LEU A 304 4.65 5.17 23.11
N LEU A 305 5.95 5.01 23.39
CA LEU A 305 6.60 3.71 23.29
C LEU A 305 5.98 2.68 24.25
N GLU A 306 5.74 3.05 25.51
CA GLU A 306 5.11 2.16 26.48
C GLU A 306 3.72 1.69 26.04
N GLU A 307 2.89 2.63 25.57
CA GLU A 307 1.57 2.32 24.98
C GLU A 307 1.70 1.38 23.78
N GLY A 308 2.68 1.62 22.91
CA GLY A 308 2.97 0.79 21.75
C GLY A 308 3.39 -0.63 22.11
N LEU A 309 4.25 -0.78 23.13
CA LEU A 309 4.72 -2.09 23.61
C LEU A 309 3.58 -2.90 24.25
N GLN A 310 2.69 -2.25 25.01
CA GLN A 310 1.50 -2.91 25.56
C GLN A 310 0.59 -3.47 24.45
N GLU A 311 0.38 -2.68 23.39
CA GLU A 311 -0.42 -3.11 22.24
C GLU A 311 0.27 -4.25 21.47
N LEU A 312 1.59 -4.17 21.27
CA LEU A 312 2.37 -5.25 20.65
C LEU A 312 2.19 -6.57 21.42
N GLU A 313 2.25 -6.56 22.76
CA GLU A 313 2.09 -7.78 23.56
C GLU A 313 0.66 -8.34 23.45
N ARG A 314 -0.34 -7.46 23.33
CA ARG A 314 -1.73 -7.86 23.08
C ARG A 314 -1.88 -8.56 21.73
N LEU A 315 -1.26 -8.01 20.68
CA LEU A 315 -1.28 -8.58 19.33
C LEU A 315 -0.60 -9.96 19.26
N SER A 316 0.57 -10.10 19.90
CA SER A 316 1.31 -11.37 19.90
C SER A 316 0.60 -12.47 20.69
N LYS A 317 -0.07 -12.13 21.81
CA LYS A 317 -0.90 -13.09 22.56
C LYS A 317 -2.11 -13.54 21.73
N GLY A 318 -2.76 -12.62 21.01
CA GLY A 318 -3.86 -12.96 20.10
C GLY A 318 -3.44 -13.93 19.01
N ALA A 319 -2.23 -13.76 18.44
CA ALA A 319 -1.68 -14.69 17.47
C ALA A 319 -1.42 -16.08 18.08
N ARG A 320 -0.72 -16.15 19.22
CA ARG A 320 -0.41 -17.42 19.90
C ARG A 320 -1.64 -18.19 20.37
N GLY A 321 -2.62 -17.51 20.96
CA GLY A 321 -3.87 -18.14 21.40
C GLY A 321 -4.66 -18.77 20.25
N LYS A 322 -4.59 -18.19 19.04
CA LYS A 322 -5.20 -18.77 17.83
C LYS A 322 -4.45 -20.03 17.36
N TRP A 323 -3.11 -20.01 17.39
CA TRP A 323 -2.29 -21.20 17.09
C TRP A 323 -2.54 -22.35 18.07
N GLU A 324 -2.69 -22.06 19.36
CA GLU A 324 -3.02 -23.07 20.38
C GLU A 324 -4.43 -23.65 20.20
N GLN A 325 -5.40 -22.84 19.75
CA GLN A 325 -6.74 -23.33 19.42
C GLN A 325 -6.75 -24.20 18.17
N LEU A 326 -6.00 -23.82 17.12
CA LEU A 326 -5.91 -24.59 15.87
C LEU A 326 -5.18 -25.93 16.08
N THR A 327 -4.13 -25.96 16.90
CA THR A 327 -3.38 -27.20 17.18
C THR A 327 -4.08 -28.13 18.16
N LYS A 328 -4.96 -27.60 19.04
CA LYS A 328 -5.83 -28.43 19.89
C LYS A 328 -7.07 -28.94 19.16
N GLY A 329 -7.63 -28.17 18.22
CA GLY A 329 -8.74 -28.62 17.38
C GLY A 329 -8.39 -29.78 16.45
N SER A 330 -7.12 -29.95 16.09
CA SER A 330 -6.61 -31.12 15.37
C SER A 330 -6.30 -32.34 16.26
N ALA A 331 -6.39 -32.20 17.60
CA ALA A 331 -6.10 -33.28 18.54
C ALA A 331 -7.36 -33.87 19.20
N GLU A 332 -8.54 -33.28 18.97
CA GLU A 332 -9.82 -33.72 19.59
C GLU A 332 -10.75 -34.47 18.62
N ASP A 333 -10.37 -34.65 17.34
CA ASP A 333 -11.14 -35.42 16.34
C ASP A 333 -10.51 -36.80 15.98
N ASP A 334 -9.48 -37.26 16.71
CA ASP A 334 -8.81 -38.56 16.50
C ASP A 334 -8.94 -39.51 17.70
N ASP A 335 -10.10 -39.55 18.37
CA ASP A 335 -10.43 -40.62 19.33
C ASP A 335 -11.78 -41.28 19.00
N ALA A 336 -11.86 -41.88 17.80
CA ALA A 336 -12.81 -42.96 17.51
C ALA A 336 -12.39 -43.76 16.27
N GLY A 337 -11.63 -44.83 16.48
CA GLY A 337 -11.64 -45.99 15.57
C GLY A 337 -10.26 -46.45 15.08
N GLU A 338 -9.85 -47.63 15.53
CA GLU A 338 -8.81 -48.45 14.91
C GLU A 338 -8.95 -48.48 13.38
N GLY A 339 -7.88 -48.06 12.69
CA GLY A 339 -7.78 -48.15 11.25
C GLY A 339 -6.40 -47.72 10.79
N GLY A 340 -5.41 -48.59 10.92
CA GLY A 340 -4.05 -48.33 10.47
C GLY A 340 -3.99 -48.02 8.96
N PHE A 341 -3.31 -46.94 8.61
CA PHE A 341 -2.84 -46.69 7.25
C PHE A 341 -1.32 -46.61 7.25
N SER A 342 -0.70 -47.68 6.76
CA SER A 342 0.72 -47.79 6.46
C SER A 342 0.98 -47.18 5.08
N PHE A 343 1.90 -46.22 4.98
CA PHE A 343 2.49 -45.81 3.71
C PHE A 343 3.72 -46.70 3.44
N GLY A 344 3.53 -47.71 2.60
CA GLY A 344 4.62 -48.49 2.01
C GLY A 344 5.09 -47.79 0.73
N PHE A 345 6.28 -47.21 0.76
CA PHE A 345 7.00 -46.84 -0.47
C PHE A 345 7.80 -48.06 -0.91
N GLY A 346 7.33 -48.70 -1.98
CA GLY A 346 8.06 -49.75 -2.70
C GLY A 346 8.37 -49.26 -4.11
N GLY A 347 9.64 -49.32 -4.49
CA GLY A 347 10.11 -49.02 -5.84
C GLY A 347 11.54 -48.51 -5.83
N ASP A 348 12.49 -49.43 -5.63
CA ASP A 348 13.93 -49.28 -5.89
C ASP A 348 14.21 -48.79 -7.32
N ASP A 349 15.21 -47.92 -7.47
CA ASP A 349 16.42 -48.22 -8.25
C ASP A 349 17.37 -47.01 -8.17
N ASP A 350 18.44 -47.15 -7.38
CA ASP A 350 19.70 -46.41 -7.55
C ASP A 350 20.87 -47.39 -7.33
N ASP A 351 21.66 -47.53 -8.39
CA ASP A 351 23.11 -47.74 -8.47
C ASP A 351 23.85 -48.64 -7.46
N ALA A 352 24.55 -49.63 -8.02
CA ALA A 352 25.86 -50.02 -7.50
C ALA A 352 26.80 -50.50 -8.64
N GLU A 353 27.91 -49.80 -8.77
CA GLU A 353 29.03 -50.06 -9.67
C GLU A 353 30.07 -51.00 -9.00
N VAL A 354 30.72 -51.85 -9.81
CA VAL A 354 32.05 -52.51 -9.64
C VAL A 354 32.16 -53.77 -8.73
N PRO A 355 32.99 -54.80 -9.06
CA PRO A 355 33.73 -55.09 -10.30
C PRO A 355 33.18 -56.25 -11.15
#